data_AF-A0AB35W487-F1
#
_entry.id   AF-A0AB35W487-F1
#
_cell.length_a   1.000
_cell.length_b   1.000
_cell.length_c   1.000
_cell.angle_alpha   90.00
_cell.angle_beta   90.00
_cell.angle_gamma   90.00
#
_symmetry.space_group_name_H-M   'P 1'
#
loop_
_entity.id
_entity.type
_entity.pdbx_description
1 polymer ?
#
loop_
_entity_poly.entity_id
_entity_poly.type
_entity_poly.pdbx_seq_one_letter_code
_entity_poly.pdbx_strand_id
1 'polypeptide(L)'
;MSFWRLRQAVDALGMRYDFYLKTAFDKCVKVIANGRPLPPRPAQLKKEELLIEVFHEWESYCEASLQIAKSPYFTATLFHNSPMQVDYEDFIVKQVRMRQVQHYALGTCIYRYDALRIEKALESFDISIINQAIKSSI
;
A
#
# COMPACT_ATOMS: atom_id res chain seq x y z
N MET A 1 17.76 7.95 17.66
CA MET A 1 17.94 8.67 16.37
C MET A 1 17.85 7.78 15.13
N SER A 2 18.41 6.56 15.10
CA SER A 2 18.44 5.73 13.88
C SER A 2 17.07 5.22 13.40
N PHE A 3 16.18 4.83 14.32
CA PHE A 3 14.85 4.30 13.96
C PHE A 3 13.92 5.36 13.35
N TRP A 4 14.01 6.61 13.82
CA TRP A 4 13.26 7.73 13.24
C TRP A 4 13.63 7.97 11.77
N ARG A 5 14.94 7.94 11.46
CA ARG A 5 15.43 8.08 10.09
C ARG A 5 15.05 6.91 9.21
N LEU A 6 14.97 5.69 9.77
CA LEU A 6 14.44 4.53 9.06
C LEU A 6 12.96 4.74 8.71
N ARG A 7 12.15 5.15 9.68
CA ARG A 7 10.73 5.47 9.47
C ARG A 7 10.54 6.48 8.33
N GLN A 8 11.29 7.58 8.35
CA GLN A 8 11.24 8.60 7.29
C GLN A 8 11.60 8.04 5.91
N ALA A 9 12.58 7.13 5.81
CA ALA A 9 12.94 6.50 4.55
C ALA A 9 11.83 5.58 4.03
N VAL A 10 11.19 4.82 4.91
CA VAL A 10 10.06 3.94 4.56
C VAL A 10 8.82 4.76 4.18
N ASP A 11 8.57 5.87 4.89
CA ASP A 11 7.49 6.82 4.59
C ASP A 11 7.66 7.44 3.21
N ALA A 12 8.88 7.85 2.85
CA ALA A 12 9.19 8.43 1.55
C ALA A 12 8.91 7.47 0.38
N LEU A 13 8.96 6.16 0.64
CA LEU A 13 8.66 5.11 -0.33
C LEU A 13 7.20 4.64 -0.29
N GLY A 14 6.37 5.18 0.62
CA GLY A 14 4.96 4.85 0.73
C GLY A 14 4.69 3.38 1.11
N MET A 15 5.65 2.70 1.75
CA MET A 15 5.50 1.30 2.13
C MET A 15 4.85 1.16 3.50
N ARG A 16 4.05 0.10 3.68
CA ARG A 16 3.60 -0.28 5.01
C ARG A 16 4.76 -0.78 5.87
N TYR A 17 4.83 -0.32 7.12
CA TYR A 17 5.91 -0.70 8.03
C TYR A 17 5.96 -2.20 8.33
N ASP A 18 4.81 -2.87 8.42
CA ASP A 18 4.77 -4.30 8.71
C ASP A 18 5.28 -5.14 7.53
N PHE A 19 4.94 -4.75 6.30
CA PHE A 19 5.54 -5.33 5.10
C PHE A 19 7.06 -5.10 5.09
N TYR A 20 7.48 -3.85 5.20
CA TYR A 20 8.90 -3.50 5.14
C TYR A 20 9.72 -4.24 6.20
N LEU A 21 9.30 -4.20 7.47
CA LEU A 21 10.06 -4.83 8.55
C LEU A 21 10.14 -6.35 8.38
N LYS A 22 9.05 -7.02 7.99
CA LYS A 22 9.06 -8.45 7.75
C LYS A 22 10.03 -8.81 6.63
N THR A 23 9.86 -8.20 5.46
CA THR A 23 10.66 -8.48 4.27
C THR A 23 12.14 -8.12 4.49
N ALA A 24 12.42 -6.98 5.12
CA ALA A 24 13.78 -6.55 5.42
C ALA A 24 14.48 -7.46 6.44
N PHE A 25 13.75 -8.03 7.42
CA PHE A 25 14.32 -8.96 8.39
C PHE A 25 14.68 -10.31 7.74
N ASP A 26 13.90 -10.77 6.78
CA ASP A 26 14.16 -12.01 6.04
C ASP A 26 15.38 -11.87 5.12
N LYS A 27 15.59 -10.68 4.55
CA LYS A 27 16.71 -10.38 3.64
C LYS A 27 17.98 -9.90 4.34
N CYS A 28 17.87 -9.35 5.55
CA CYS A 28 19.05 -8.90 6.29
C CYS A 28 19.99 -10.05 6.64
N VAL A 29 21.28 -9.81 6.46
CA VAL A 29 22.32 -10.73 6.92
C VAL A 29 22.21 -10.92 8.44
N LYS A 30 21.90 -12.15 8.87
CA LYS A 30 21.80 -12.53 10.28
C LYS A 30 23.18 -12.55 10.91
N VAL A 31 23.42 -11.68 11.88
CA VAL A 31 24.63 -11.73 12.71
C VAL A 31 24.42 -12.80 13.77
N ILE A 32 25.31 -13.79 13.84
CA ILE A 32 25.25 -14.83 14.87
C ILE A 32 26.15 -14.42 16.02
N ALA A 33 25.60 -14.35 17.24
CA ALA A 33 26.36 -14.17 18.46
C ALA A 33 26.00 -15.28 19.44
N ASN A 34 27.01 -15.95 20.01
CA ASN A 34 26.83 -17.07 20.95
C ASN A 34 25.87 -18.17 20.41
N GLY A 35 25.99 -18.49 19.11
CA GLY A 35 25.16 -19.50 18.45
C GLY A 35 23.70 -19.09 18.19
N ARG A 36 23.33 -17.82 18.41
CA ARG A 36 21.97 -17.32 18.19
C ARG A 36 21.96 -16.19 17.16
N PRO A 37 20.97 -16.15 16.24
CA PRO A 37 20.80 -15.02 15.34
C PRO A 37 20.34 -13.78 16.13
N LEU A 38 21.06 -12.68 15.99
CA LEU A 38 20.66 -11.39 16.53
C LEU A 38 19.73 -10.68 15.54
N PRO A 39 18.75 -9.89 16.03
CA PRO A 39 17.92 -9.07 15.17
C PRO A 39 18.75 -8.00 14.46
N PRO A 40 18.40 -7.63 13.22
CA PRO A 40 19.07 -6.56 12.49
C PRO A 40 19.00 -5.23 13.25
N ARG A 41 20.11 -4.49 13.24
CA ARG A 41 20.14 -3.13 13.77
C ARG A 41 19.45 -2.17 12.80
N PRO A 42 18.86 -1.06 13.28
CA PRO A 42 18.21 -0.08 12.39
C PRO A 42 19.12 0.47 11.28
N ALA A 43 20.43 0.56 11.52
CA ALA A 43 21.40 0.97 10.50
C ALA A 43 21.57 -0.05 9.36
N GLN A 44 21.39 -1.34 9.65
CA GLN A 44 21.41 -2.41 8.64
C GLN A 44 20.13 -2.41 7.81
N LEU A 45 18.98 -2.13 8.45
CA LEU A 45 17.70 -1.98 7.77
C LEU A 45 17.71 -0.77 6.82
N LYS A 46 18.34 0.33 7.22
CA LYS A 46 18.40 1.56 6.41
C LYS A 46 19.42 1.51 5.24
N LYS A 47 19.99 0.35 4.91
CA LYS A 47 20.88 0.23 3.74
C LYS A 47 20.09 0.48 2.47
N GLU A 48 20.63 1.29 1.57
CA GLU A 48 19.97 1.70 0.33
C GLU A 48 19.62 0.51 -0.57
N GLU A 49 20.55 -0.42 -0.77
CA GLU A 49 20.34 -1.65 -1.52
C GLU A 49 19.13 -2.46 -1.00
N LEU A 50 19.01 -2.57 0.33
CA LEU A 50 17.90 -3.27 0.96
C LEU A 50 16.58 -2.52 0.80
N LEU A 51 16.60 -1.18 0.89
CA LEU A 51 15.40 -0.36 0.65
C LEU A 51 14.89 -0.54 -0.78
N ILE A 52 15.78 -0.53 -1.77
CA ILE A 52 15.45 -0.74 -3.19
C ILE A 52 14.88 -2.14 -3.40
N GLU A 53 15.54 -3.17 -2.86
CA GLU A 53 15.10 -4.56 -3.03
C GLU A 53 13.71 -4.80 -2.40
N VAL A 54 13.47 -4.28 -1.19
CA VAL A 54 12.17 -4.39 -0.52
C VAL A 54 11.11 -3.55 -1.23
N PHE A 55 11.48 -2.40 -1.81
CA PHE A 55 10.56 -1.56 -2.58
C PHE A 55 10.08 -2.26 -3.85
N HIS A 56 10.95 -2.95 -4.59
CA HIS A 56 10.50 -3.74 -5.75
C HIS A 56 9.54 -4.85 -5.36
N GLU A 57 9.78 -5.54 -4.24
CA GLU A 57 8.81 -6.52 -3.73
C GLU A 57 7.49 -5.88 -3.28
N TRP A 58 7.54 -4.66 -2.75
CA TRP A 58 6.34 -3.90 -2.41
C TRP A 58 5.53 -3.54 -3.64
N GLU A 59 6.17 -3.15 -4.75
CA GLU A 59 5.49 -2.90 -6.03
C GLU A 59 4.79 -4.17 -6.53
N SER A 60 5.49 -5.30 -6.57
CA SER A 60 4.88 -6.59 -6.92
C SER A 60 3.75 -7.00 -5.98
N TYR A 61 3.89 -6.72 -4.68
CA TYR A 61 2.84 -6.98 -3.70
C TYR A 61 1.61 -6.09 -3.94
N CYS A 62 1.81 -4.83 -4.31
CA CYS A 62 0.74 -3.91 -4.69
C CYS A 62 0.02 -4.33 -5.98
N GLU A 63 0.70 -5.01 -6.90
CA GLU A 63 0.08 -5.61 -8.10
C GLU A 63 -0.77 -6.83 -7.76
N ALA A 64 -0.33 -7.65 -6.80
CA ALA A 64 -1.04 -8.87 -6.40
C ALA A 64 -2.20 -8.60 -5.43
N SER A 65 -2.11 -7.59 -4.57
CA SER A 65 -3.05 -7.37 -3.46
C SER A 65 -3.39 -5.90 -3.26
N LEU A 66 -4.67 -5.59 -3.04
CA LEU A 66 -5.13 -4.23 -2.73
C LEU A 66 -4.57 -3.79 -1.38
N GLN A 67 -4.03 -2.57 -1.33
CA GLN A 67 -3.49 -1.99 -0.11
C GLN A 67 -4.45 -0.93 0.40
N ILE A 68 -5.24 -1.29 1.40
CA ILE A 68 -6.28 -0.42 1.96
C ILE A 68 -5.81 0.19 3.28
N ALA A 69 -5.99 1.50 3.42
CA ALA A 69 -5.73 2.21 4.66
C ALA A 69 -6.71 1.78 5.75
N LYS A 70 -6.23 1.66 6.99
CA LYS A 70 -7.05 1.25 8.15
C LYS A 70 -7.72 2.42 8.85
N SER A 71 -7.21 3.64 8.67
CA SER A 71 -7.73 4.82 9.36
C SER A 71 -9.05 5.26 8.73
N PRO A 72 -10.11 5.50 9.54
CA PRO A 72 -11.37 6.06 9.03
C PRO A 72 -11.17 7.37 8.26
N TYR A 73 -10.11 8.11 8.56
CA TYR A 73 -9.73 9.33 7.83
C TYR A 73 -9.66 9.16 6.31
N PHE A 74 -9.33 7.96 5.83
CA PHE A 74 -9.20 7.67 4.40
C PHE A 74 -10.45 7.01 3.79
N THR A 75 -11.56 6.97 4.51
CA THR A 75 -12.82 6.48 3.94
C THR A 75 -13.55 7.58 3.17
N ALA A 76 -14.31 7.19 2.16
CA ALA A 76 -15.11 8.10 1.35
C ALA A 76 -16.14 8.85 2.21
N THR A 77 -16.68 8.20 3.25
CA THR A 77 -17.60 8.84 4.20
C THR A 77 -17.00 10.05 4.93
N LEU A 78 -15.71 10.01 5.27
CA LEU A 78 -15.02 11.09 6.01
C LEU A 78 -14.16 11.97 5.09
N PHE A 79 -14.38 11.88 3.78
CA PHE A 79 -13.66 12.67 2.82
C PHE A 79 -14.00 14.16 2.97
N HIS A 80 -12.97 14.99 3.11
CA HIS A 80 -13.09 16.45 3.21
C HIS A 80 -12.04 17.16 2.34
N ASN A 81 -11.61 16.50 1.27
CA ASN A 81 -10.70 17.04 0.26
C ASN A 81 -9.33 17.50 0.80
N SER A 82 -8.77 16.79 1.78
CA SER A 82 -7.37 17.01 2.17
C SER A 82 -6.41 16.48 1.09
N PRO A 83 -5.24 17.11 0.87
CA PRO A 83 -4.22 16.61 -0.05
C PRO A 83 -3.90 15.12 0.13
N MET A 84 -3.71 14.67 1.38
CA MET A 84 -3.43 13.25 1.66
C MET A 84 -4.57 12.29 1.27
N GLN A 85 -5.83 12.74 1.33
CA GLN A 85 -6.97 11.92 0.93
C GLN A 85 -7.04 11.81 -0.59
N VAL A 86 -6.74 12.91 -1.30
CA VAL A 86 -6.65 12.93 -2.77
C VAL A 86 -5.53 12.00 -3.25
N ASP A 87 -4.33 12.12 -2.65
CA ASP A 87 -3.20 11.25 -2.97
C ASP A 87 -3.54 9.76 -2.74
N TYR A 88 -4.29 9.47 -1.66
CA TYR A 88 -4.75 8.13 -1.37
C TYR A 88 -5.77 7.62 -2.39
N GLU A 89 -6.75 8.44 -2.79
CA GLU A 89 -7.69 8.06 -3.85
C GLU A 89 -6.96 7.78 -5.18
N ASP A 90 -5.97 8.59 -5.54
CA ASP A 90 -5.14 8.39 -6.73
C ASP A 90 -4.33 7.09 -6.63
N PHE A 91 -3.81 6.77 -5.44
CA PHE A 91 -3.18 5.48 -5.17
C PHE A 91 -4.14 4.32 -5.38
N ILE A 92 -5.36 4.38 -4.84
CA ILE A 92 -6.38 3.34 -5.04
C ILE A 92 -6.75 3.19 -6.52
N VAL A 93 -6.93 4.29 -7.25
CA VAL A 93 -7.18 4.26 -8.70
C VAL A 93 -6.02 3.56 -9.43
N LYS A 94 -4.77 3.89 -9.10
CA LYS A 94 -3.60 3.21 -9.66
C LYS A 94 -3.63 1.70 -9.37
N GLN A 95 -3.95 1.30 -8.13
CA GLN A 95 -4.05 -0.11 -7.77
C GLN A 95 -5.12 -0.86 -8.58
N VAL A 96 -6.31 -0.27 -8.72
CA VAL A 96 -7.40 -0.89 -9.49
C VAL A 96 -7.01 -1.01 -10.97
N ARG A 97 -6.36 0.00 -11.55
CA ARG A 97 -5.92 -0.04 -12.96
C ARG A 97 -4.91 -1.14 -13.26
N MET A 98 -4.05 -1.47 -12.30
CA MET A 98 -3.06 -2.56 -12.44
C MET A 98 -3.71 -3.95 -12.42
N ARG A 99 -5.01 -4.08 -12.11
CA ARG A 99 -5.70 -5.38 -12.06
C ARG A 99 -6.16 -5.80 -13.44
N GLN A 100 -5.99 -7.10 -13.72
CA GLN A 100 -6.52 -7.71 -14.95
C GLN A 100 -8.05 -7.59 -15.03
N VAL A 101 -8.74 -7.74 -13.90
CA VAL A 101 -10.21 -7.64 -13.83
C VAL A 101 -10.59 -6.48 -12.91
N GLN A 102 -10.67 -5.29 -13.49
CA GLN A 102 -10.80 -4.03 -12.75
C GLN A 102 -12.13 -3.89 -12.00
N HIS A 103 -13.25 -4.37 -12.55
CA HIS A 103 -14.58 -4.19 -11.94
C HIS A 103 -14.71 -4.86 -10.56
N TYR A 104 -14.09 -6.02 -10.34
CA TYR A 104 -14.08 -6.67 -9.03
C TYR A 104 -13.28 -5.87 -7.99
N ALA A 105 -12.11 -5.37 -8.38
CA ALA A 105 -11.30 -4.55 -7.49
C ALA A 105 -11.97 -3.21 -7.18
N LEU A 106 -12.57 -2.57 -8.18
CA LEU A 106 -13.31 -1.32 -8.03
C LEU A 106 -14.50 -1.49 -7.09
N GLY A 107 -15.34 -2.50 -7.31
CA GLY A 107 -16.48 -2.80 -6.44
C GLY A 107 -16.05 -3.08 -5.00
N THR A 108 -14.94 -3.79 -4.83
CA THR A 108 -14.34 -4.03 -3.50
C THR A 108 -13.90 -2.73 -2.82
N CYS A 109 -13.24 -1.82 -3.53
CA CYS A 109 -12.80 -0.54 -2.99
C CYS A 109 -13.98 0.35 -2.58
N ILE A 110 -15.04 0.41 -3.40
CA ILE A 110 -16.20 1.28 -3.15
C ILE A 110 -17.10 0.67 -2.07
N TYR A 111 -17.57 -0.56 -2.25
CA TYR A 111 -18.66 -1.11 -1.44
C TYR A 111 -18.22 -1.88 -0.20
N ARG A 112 -17.04 -2.52 -0.24
CA ARG A 112 -16.56 -3.31 0.89
C ARG A 112 -15.71 -2.49 1.86
N TYR A 113 -14.84 -1.64 1.33
CA TYR A 113 -13.87 -0.90 2.13
C TYR A 113 -14.17 0.58 2.29
N ASP A 114 -15.15 1.13 1.57
CA ASP A 114 -15.43 2.57 1.54
C ASP A 114 -14.16 3.40 1.26
N ALA A 115 -13.25 2.88 0.44
CA ALA A 115 -11.90 3.40 0.24
C ALA A 115 -11.77 4.36 -0.95
N LEU A 116 -12.81 4.46 -1.78
CA LEU A 116 -12.84 5.31 -2.96
C LEU A 116 -14.24 5.87 -3.14
N ARG A 117 -14.35 7.19 -3.30
CA ARG A 117 -15.61 7.85 -3.61
C ARG A 117 -16.12 7.51 -5.00
N ILE A 118 -17.44 7.48 -5.17
CA ILE A 118 -18.06 7.17 -6.46
C ILE A 118 -17.75 8.25 -7.51
N GLU A 119 -17.63 9.51 -7.10
CA GLU A 119 -17.28 10.63 -7.96
C GLU A 119 -15.90 10.43 -8.59
N LYS A 120 -14.90 10.08 -7.76
CA LYS A 120 -13.55 9.80 -8.25
C LYS A 120 -13.50 8.58 -9.16
N ALA A 121 -14.31 7.56 -8.87
CA ALA A 121 -14.43 6.39 -9.73
C ALA A 121 -15.01 6.76 -11.11
N LEU A 122 -16.06 7.60 -11.16
CA LEU A 122 -16.67 8.11 -12.39
C LEU A 122 -15.71 8.97 -13.23
N GLU A 123 -14.81 9.71 -12.58
CA GLU A 123 -13.76 10.48 -13.27
C GLU A 123 -12.64 9.59 -13.83
N SER A 124 -12.38 8.45 -13.20
CA SER A 124 -11.16 7.66 -13.44
C SER A 124 -11.38 6.40 -14.29
N PHE A 125 -12.60 5.93 -14.43
CA PHE A 125 -12.95 4.68 -15.12
C PHE A 125 -14.13 4.83 -16.07
N ASP A 126 -14.17 4.00 -17.10
CA ASP A 126 -15.30 3.96 -18.03
C ASP A 126 -16.58 3.51 -17.32
N ILE A 127 -17.70 4.11 -17.73
CA ILE A 127 -19.06 3.77 -17.24
C ILE A 127 -19.35 2.27 -17.35
N SER A 128 -18.81 1.59 -18.38
CA SER A 128 -18.93 0.13 -18.53
C SER A 128 -18.37 -0.64 -17.33
N ILE A 129 -17.16 -0.29 -16.88
CA ILE A 129 -16.49 -0.93 -15.75
C ILE A 129 -17.23 -0.64 -14.45
N ILE A 130 -17.71 0.59 -14.29
CA ILE A 130 -18.49 1.01 -13.11
C ILE A 130 -19.81 0.24 -13.02
N ASN A 131 -20.54 0.12 -14.14
CA ASN A 131 -21.78 -0.67 -14.19
C ASN A 131 -21.54 -2.15 -13.88
N GLN A 132 -20.41 -2.71 -14.32
CA GLN A 132 -20.02 -4.08 -13.94
C GLN A 132 -19.73 -4.17 -12.43
N ALA A 133 -18.98 -3.22 -11.88
CA ALA A 133 -18.65 -3.19 -10.45
C ALA A 133 -19.90 -3.11 -9.57
N ILE A 134 -20.89 -2.29 -9.95
CA ILE A 134 -22.20 -2.20 -9.29
C ILE A 134 -22.90 -3.57 -9.31
N LYS A 135 -23.00 -4.19 -10.50
CA LYS A 135 -23.67 -5.48 -10.65
C LYS A 135 -23.01 -6.62 -9.86
N SER A 136 -21.68 -6.61 -9.77
CA SER A 136 -20.93 -7.64 -9.05
C SER A 136 -20.92 -7.47 -7.53
N SER A 137 -21.41 -6.34 -7.03
CA SER A 137 -21.39 -6.00 -5.59
C SER A 137 -22.78 -6.12 -4.92
N ILE A 138 -23.80 -6.46 -5.71
CA ILE A 138 -25.18 -6.82 -5.29
C ILE A 138 -25.24 -8.34 -5.14
#